data_AF-X1A7D9-F1
#
_entry.id   AF-X1A7D9-F1
#
_cell.length_a   1.000
_cell.length_b   1.000
_cell.length_c   1.000
_cell.angle_alpha   90.00
_cell.angle_beta   90.00
_cell.angle_gamma   90.00
#
_symmetry.space_group_name_H-M   'P 1'
#
loop_
_entity.id
_entity.type
_entity.pdbx_description
1 polymer ?
#
loop_
_entity_poly.entity_id
_entity_poly.type
_entity_poly.pdbx_seq_one_letter_code
_entity_poly.pdbx_strand_id
1 'polypeptide(L)' 'MNREYLGNSWLETGRIPDDLTSEDCFNRLWSLHPEEHGEVMIYGKMTPIPRWQRSYGRDYYFSGTVSKGYPIPDELVPY' A
#
# COMPACT_ATOMS: atom_id res chain seq x y z
N MET A 1 8.85 18.10 6.38
CA MET A 1 7.38 18.01 6.39
C MET A 1 6.83 19.35 6.82
N ASN A 2 5.69 19.77 6.28
CA ASN A 2 4.99 21.01 6.62
C ASN A 2 3.58 20.65 7.09
N ARG A 3 3.17 21.16 8.26
CA ARG A 3 1.84 20.92 8.84
C ARG A 3 1.06 22.22 8.93
N GLU A 4 -0.13 22.22 8.35
CA GLU A 4 -1.10 23.31 8.39
C GLU A 4 -2.32 22.88 9.22
N TYR A 5 -2.84 23.77 10.07
CA TYR A 5 -4.04 23.51 10.88
C TYR A 5 -5.26 24.17 10.25
N LEU A 6 -6.30 23.37 9.97
CA LEU A 6 -7.55 23.76 9.34
C LEU A 6 -8.70 23.57 10.35
N GLY A 7 -8.83 24.52 11.28
CA GLY A 7 -9.79 24.44 12.38
C GLY A 7 -9.48 23.26 13.32
N ASN A 8 -10.34 22.24 13.32
CA ASN A 8 -10.18 21.02 14.13
C ASN A 8 -9.45 19.89 13.38
N SER A 9 -8.91 20.15 12.18
CA SER A 9 -8.16 19.19 11.37
C SER A 9 -6.77 19.73 11.06
N TRP A 10 -5.86 18.87 10.58
CA TRP A 10 -4.55 19.30 10.08
C TRP A 10 -4.21 18.60 8.77
N LEU A 11 -3.47 19.29 7.92
CA LEU A 11 -2.87 18.75 6.71
C LEU A 11 -1.36 18.68 6.92
N GLU A 12 -0.76 17.50 6.76
CA GLU A 12 0.69 17.34 6.77
C GLU A 12 1.16 16.94 5.37
N THR A 13 2.14 17.68 4.86
CA THR A 13 2.72 17.47 3.54
C THR A 13 4.22 17.18 3.65
N GLY A 14 4.72 16.37 2.73
CA GLY A 14 6.11 15.99 2.64
C GLY A 14 6.52 15.81 1.19
N ARG A 15 7.83 15.75 0.95
CA ARG A 15 8.41 15.41 -0.35
C ARG A 15 9.12 14.07 -0.21
N ILE A 16 8.90 13.19 -1.17
CA ILE A 16 9.62 11.92 -1.29
C ILE A 16 11.07 12.23 -1.71
N PRO A 17 12.09 11.58 -1.12
CA PRO A 17 13.48 11.70 -1.56
C PRO A 17 13.64 11.47 -3.07
N ASP A 18 14.48 12.27 -3.74
CA ASP A 18 14.58 12.28 -5.21
C ASP A 18 15.05 10.92 -5.77
N ASP A 19 15.89 10.20 -5.02
CA ASP A 19 16.36 8.85 -5.34
C ASP A 19 15.21 7.82 -5.39
N LEU A 20 14.15 8.04 -4.60
CA LEU A 20 12.92 7.23 -4.60
C LEU A 20 11.90 7.66 -5.66
N THR A 21 12.18 8.72 -6.43
CA THR A 21 11.29 9.21 -7.51
C THR A 21 11.76 8.83 -8.90
N SER A 22 12.88 8.10 -9.02
CA SER A 22 13.39 7.62 -10.30
C SER A 22 12.45 6.59 -10.93
N GLU A 23 12.39 6.58 -12.27
CA GLU A 23 11.61 5.59 -13.03
C GLU A 23 12.05 4.15 -12.72
N ASP A 24 13.36 3.92 -12.56
CA ASP A 24 13.90 2.62 -12.18
C ASP A 24 13.43 2.17 -10.79
N CYS A 25 13.41 3.08 -9.81
CA CYS A 25 12.87 2.78 -8.48
C CYS A 25 11.37 2.43 -8.57
N PHE A 26 10.60 3.22 -9.31
CA PHE A 26 9.19 2.94 -9.55
C PHE A 26 8.97 1.56 -10.18
N ASN A 27 9.68 1.24 -11.26
CA ASN A 27 9.52 -0.04 -11.97
C ASN A 27 9.89 -1.25 -11.09
N ARG A 28 10.91 -1.12 -10.23
CA ARG A 28 11.29 -2.16 -9.26
C ARG A 28 10.22 -2.38 -8.19
N LEU A 29 9.60 -1.32 -7.68
CA LEU A 29 8.51 -1.45 -6.72
C LEU A 29 7.24 -1.96 -7.40
N TRP A 30 6.98 -1.50 -8.62
CA TRP A 30 5.82 -1.90 -9.40
C TRP A 30 5.84 -3.39 -9.70
N SER A 31 6.98 -3.98 -10.05
CA SER A 31 7.08 -5.43 -10.33
C SER A 31 6.71 -6.34 -9.17
N LEU A 32 6.59 -5.82 -7.94
CA LEU A 32 6.11 -6.55 -6.77
C LEU A 32 4.58 -6.70 -6.72
N HIS A 33 3.84 -6.09 -7.66
CA HIS A 33 2.39 -6.22 -7.70
C HIS A 33 1.98 -7.69 -7.88
N PRO A 34 0.90 -8.16 -7.23
CA PRO A 34 0.32 -9.47 -7.55
C PRO A 34 -0.14 -9.53 -9.01
N GLU A 35 -0.20 -10.74 -9.56
CA GLU A 35 -0.81 -10.97 -10.88
C GLU A 35 -2.34 -10.74 -10.84
N GLU A 36 -2.96 -11.10 -9.71
CA GLU A 36 -4.41 -11.02 -9.52
C GLU A 36 -4.80 -9.91 -8.52
N HIS A 37 -6.00 -9.35 -8.71
CA HIS A 37 -6.59 -8.47 -7.71
C HIS A 37 -7.07 -9.28 -6.50
N GLY A 38 -6.87 -8.72 -5.31
CA GLY A 38 -7.49 -9.27 -4.11
C GLY A 38 -9.01 -9.08 -4.15
N GLU A 39 -9.70 -9.82 -3.29
CA GLU A 39 -11.15 -9.70 -3.10
C GLU A 39 -11.49 -9.25 -1.68
N VAL A 40 -12.67 -8.66 -1.52
CA VAL A 40 -13.26 -8.31 -0.22
C VAL A 40 -14.73 -8.69 -0.19
N MET A 41 -15.25 -8.93 1.01
CA MET A 41 -16.68 -9.15 1.21
C MET A 41 -17.42 -7.82 1.16
N ILE A 42 -18.33 -7.64 0.20
CA ILE A 42 -19.25 -6.49 0.09
C ILE A 42 -20.67 -7.03 0.11
N TYR A 43 -21.45 -6.68 1.14
CA TYR A 43 -22.83 -7.16 1.33
C TYR A 43 -23.00 -8.69 1.16
N GLY A 44 -22.07 -9.46 1.74
CA GLY A 44 -22.11 -10.93 1.68
C GLY A 44 -21.64 -11.55 0.35
N LYS A 45 -21.08 -10.74 -0.56
CA LYS A 45 -20.49 -11.21 -1.83
C LYS A 45 -18.99 -10.91 -1.88
N MET A 46 -18.20 -11.91 -2.27
CA MET A 46 -16.80 -11.68 -2.64
C MET A 46 -16.76 -10.82 -3.90
N THR A 47 -16.07 -9.70 -3.81
CA THR A 47 -15.99 -8.69 -4.87
C THR A 47 -14.53 -8.34 -5.12
N PRO A 48 -14.05 -8.36 -6.38
CA PRO A 48 -12.69 -7.98 -6.69
C PRO A 48 -12.47 -6.49 -6.39
N ILE A 49 -11.31 -6.19 -5.83
CA ILE A 49 -10.89 -4.83 -5.54
C ILE A 49 -10.31 -4.25 -6.83
N PRO A 50 -10.68 -3.03 -7.25
CA PRO A 50 -10.19 -2.43 -8.49
C PRO A 50 -8.78 -1.82 -8.34
N ARG A 51 -7.88 -2.54 -7.66
CA ARG A 51 -6.45 -2.20 -7.51
C ARG A 51 -5.67 -3.43 -7.10
N TRP A 52 -4.38 -3.44 -7.45
CA TRP A 52 -3.41 -4.35 -6.87
C TRP A 52 -3.14 -3.99 -5.40
N GLN A 53 -3.05 -5.00 -4.55
CA GLN A 53 -2.66 -4.83 -3.16
C GLN A 53 -1.95 -6.08 -2.64
N ARG A 54 -0.93 -5.87 -1.80
CA ARG A 54 -0.16 -6.92 -1.13
C ARG A 54 0.15 -6.45 0.30
N SER A 55 0.05 -7.35 1.26
CA SER A 55 0.51 -7.09 2.63
C SER A 55 1.86 -7.76 2.85
N TYR A 56 2.73 -7.08 3.60
CA TYR A 56 4.05 -7.58 3.99
C TYR A 56 4.20 -7.57 5.52
N GLY A 57 5.00 -8.48 6.05
CA GLY A 57 5.37 -8.59 7.46
C GLY A 57 4.30 -9.22 8.38
N ARG A 58 3.04 -8.79 8.29
CA ARG A 58 1.95 -9.32 9.14
C ARG A 58 0.65 -9.52 8.36
N ASP A 59 -0.11 -10.52 8.79
CA ASP A 59 -1.47 -10.72 8.34
C ASP A 59 -2.35 -9.54 8.75
N TYR A 60 -3.25 -9.14 7.86
CA TYR A 60 -4.22 -8.09 8.09
C TYR A 60 -5.63 -8.58 7.75
N TYR A 61 -6.53 -8.55 8.73
CA TYR A 61 -7.93 -8.95 8.53
C TYR A 61 -8.79 -7.73 8.25
N PHE A 62 -9.49 -7.74 7.10
CA PHE A 62 -10.39 -6.68 6.69
C PHE A 62 -11.54 -7.21 5.83
N SER A 63 -12.76 -6.72 6.11
CA SER A 63 -13.96 -7.01 5.32
C SER A 63 -14.13 -8.49 4.99
N GLY A 64 -14.11 -9.34 6.02
CA GLY A 64 -14.31 -10.80 5.87
C GLY A 64 -13.15 -11.57 5.25
N THR A 65 -12.02 -10.91 4.94
CA THR A 65 -10.88 -11.51 4.24
C THR A 65 -9.58 -11.27 5.02
N VAL A 66 -8.67 -12.25 5.00
CA VAL A 66 -7.31 -12.09 5.53
C VAL A 66 -6.37 -11.79 4.36
N SER A 67 -5.77 -10.60 4.35
CA SER A 67 -4.61 -10.31 3.53
C SER A 67 -3.37 -10.89 4.21
N LYS A 68 -2.75 -11.91 3.60
CA LYS A 68 -1.57 -12.57 4.16
C LYS A 68 -0.36 -11.65 4.12
N GLY A 69 0.39 -11.63 5.21
CA GLY A 69 1.66 -10.91 5.32
C GLY A 69 2.79 -11.70 4.68
N TYR A 70 3.23 -11.28 3.49
CA TYR A 70 4.38 -11.87 2.82
C TYR A 70 5.69 -11.41 3.46
N PRO A 71 6.81 -12.12 3.27
CA PRO A 71 8.13 -11.62 3.67
C PRO A 71 8.39 -10.23 3.09
N ILE A 72 8.95 -9.31 3.88
CA ILE A 72 9.30 -7.96 3.42
C ILE A 72 10.45 -8.11 2.40
N PRO A 73 10.27 -7.71 1.14
CA PRO A 73 11.30 -7.81 0.11
C PRO A 73 12.35 -6.69 0.29
N ASP A 74 13.56 -6.92 -0.23
CA ASP A 74 14.69 -6.00 -0.06
C ASP A 74 14.41 -4.62 -0.69
N GLU A 75 13.57 -4.55 -1.72
CA GLU A 75 13.13 -3.31 -2.35
C GLU A 75 12.38 -2.36 -1.38
N LEU A 76 11.86 -2.85 -0.25
CA LEU A 76 11.15 -2.05 0.74
C LEU A 76 12.00 -1.66 1.96
N VAL A 77 13.21 -2.20 2.10
CA VAL A 77 14.11 -1.92 3.25
C VAL A 77 15.02 -0.74 2.90
N PRO A 78 15.35 0.20 3.81
CA PRO A 78 15.17 0.18 5.27
C PRO A 78 13.98 1.01 5.80
N TYR A 79 12.94 1.22 4.99
CA TYR A 79 11.91 2.22 5.27
C TYR A 79 10.71 1.69 6.07
#